data_AF-A0ABD4XF57-F1
#
_entry.id   AF-A0ABD4XF57-F1
#
_cell.length_a   1.000
_cell.length_b   1.000
_cell.length_c   1.000
_cell.angle_alpha   90.00
_cell.angle_beta   90.00
_cell.angle_gamma   90.00
#
_symmetry.space_group_name_H-M   'P 1'
#
loop_
_entity.id
_entity.type
_entity.pdbx_description
1 polymer ?
#
loop_
_entity_poly.entity_id
_entity_poly.type
_entity_poly.pdbx_seq_one_letter_code
_entity_poly.pdbx_strand_id
1 'polypeptide(L)'
;MSLPVTPEVTAHVRPRPRGTRLALAELYQVQGVPERARPLLDRVIEEDRLDVVAVAALAELMLDADPVPRDAAEQIVRMTAVVENETPVHAAALLYKARALRVLGLHDAAVKTLTKAYRRKKDRPAELLRQIRYDRALGYEAIGQKRRARQELEAIYAEAPDFPDVAGRLRL
;
A
#
# COMPACT_ATOMS: atom_id res chain seq x y z
N MET A 1 -9.48 28.25 -12.04
CA MET A 1 -8.77 28.40 -13.33
C MET A 1 -9.81 28.20 -14.43
N SER A 2 -9.73 29.00 -15.49
CA SER A 2 -10.62 28.89 -16.64
C SER A 2 -9.89 28.10 -17.72
N LEU A 3 -10.46 26.98 -18.17
CA LEU A 3 -9.84 26.11 -19.18
C LEU A 3 -10.74 26.12 -20.41
N PRO A 4 -10.26 26.58 -21.59
CA PRO A 4 -11.03 26.49 -22.82
C PRO A 4 -11.21 25.01 -23.17
N VAL A 5 -12.46 24.56 -23.30
CA VAL A 5 -12.82 23.19 -23.68
C VAL A 5 -13.13 23.12 -25.17
N THR A 6 -13.73 24.19 -25.71
CA THR A 6 -13.88 24.50 -27.14
C THR A 6 -13.67 26.01 -27.34
N PRO A 7 -13.56 26.52 -28.58
CA PRO A 7 -13.43 27.96 -28.83
C PRO A 7 -14.55 28.81 -28.21
N GLU A 8 -15.75 28.25 -28.04
CA GLU A 8 -16.95 28.93 -27.53
C GLU A 8 -17.22 28.64 -26.04
N VAL A 9 -16.59 27.60 -25.46
CA VAL A 9 -16.91 27.11 -24.11
C VAL A 9 -15.66 27.10 -23.23
N THR A 10 -15.74 27.83 -22.12
CA THR A 10 -14.72 27.83 -21.07
C THR A 10 -15.26 27.14 -19.83
N ALA A 11 -14.57 26.10 -19.36
CA ALA A 11 -14.91 25.42 -18.11
C ALA A 11 -14.18 26.07 -16.93
N HIS A 12 -14.93 26.37 -15.86
CA HIS A 12 -14.34 26.78 -14.59
C HIS A 12 -13.94 25.56 -13.77
N VAL A 13 -12.67 25.17 -13.88
CA VAL A 13 -12.10 24.10 -13.07
C VAL A 13 -11.40 24.71 -11.86
N ARG A 14 -11.79 24.28 -10.66
CA ARG A 14 -11.12 24.67 -9.42
C ARG A 14 -10.30 23.48 -8.92
N PRO A 15 -9.00 23.68 -8.58
CA PRO A 15 -8.27 22.69 -7.81
C PRO A 15 -9.04 22.40 -6.53
N ARG A 16 -9.32 21.12 -6.25
CA ARG A 16 -9.90 20.73 -4.96
C ARG A 16 -8.77 20.61 -3.94
N PRO A 17 -8.91 21.14 -2.71
CA PRO A 17 -7.87 21.06 -1.68
C PRO A 17 -7.32 19.64 -1.52
N ARG A 18 -8.21 18.64 -1.36
CA ARG A 18 -7.87 17.21 -1.32
C ARG A 18 -6.93 16.79 -2.45
N GLY A 19 -7.37 16.93 -3.71
CA GLY A 19 -6.62 16.45 -4.87
C GLY A 19 -5.29 17.18 -5.05
N THR A 20 -5.25 18.48 -4.73
CA THR A 20 -4.03 19.30 -4.82
C THR A 20 -3.00 18.86 -3.77
N ARG A 21 -3.45 18.59 -2.54
CA ARG A 21 -2.56 18.09 -1.46
C ARG A 21 -2.01 16.71 -1.79
N LEU A 22 -2.85 15.79 -2.29
CA LEU A 22 -2.41 14.46 -2.71
C LEU A 22 -1.36 14.54 -3.83
N ALA A 23 -1.60 15.34 -4.87
CA ALA A 23 -0.66 15.50 -5.96
C ALA A 23 0.68 16.13 -5.49
N LEU A 24 0.62 17.14 -4.62
CA LEU A 24 1.83 17.76 -4.08
C LEU A 24 2.61 16.82 -3.14
N ALA A 25 1.91 16.00 -2.35
CA ALA A 25 2.54 14.99 -1.51
C ALA A 25 3.30 13.96 -2.35
N GLU A 26 2.72 13.50 -3.46
CA GLU A 26 3.38 12.60 -4.41
C GLU A 26 4.64 13.23 -5.01
N LEU A 27 4.57 14.49 -5.43
CA LEU A 27 5.73 15.22 -5.97
C LEU A 27 6.87 15.31 -4.95
N TYR A 28 6.55 15.55 -3.68
CA TYR A 28 7.57 15.58 -2.62
C TYR A 28 8.20 14.21 -2.36
N GLN A 29 7.44 13.12 -2.47
CA GLN A 29 7.99 11.76 -2.37
C GLN A 29 8.95 11.47 -3.52
N VAL A 30 8.57 11.77 -4.76
CA VAL A 30 9.43 11.60 -5.96
C VAL A 30 10.72 12.43 -5.86
N GLN A 31 10.67 13.59 -5.20
CA GLN A 31 11.84 14.44 -4.96
C GLN A 31 12.72 13.99 -3.79
N GLY A 32 12.35 12.93 -3.06
CA GLY A 32 13.10 12.45 -1.90
C GLY A 32 13.01 13.38 -0.68
N VAL A 33 11.93 14.15 -0.54
CA VAL A 33 11.65 15.05 0.60
C VAL A 33 10.38 14.63 1.35
N PRO A 34 10.32 13.39 1.89
CA PRO A 34 9.13 12.80 2.49
C PRO A 34 8.57 13.59 3.68
N GLU A 35 9.41 14.34 4.39
CA GLU A 35 9.03 15.21 5.50
C GLU A 35 8.06 16.32 5.09
N ARG A 36 8.08 16.73 3.81
CA ARG A 36 7.13 17.72 3.26
C ARG A 36 5.83 17.10 2.79
N ALA A 37 5.83 15.81 2.46
CA ALA A 37 4.64 15.08 2.04
C ALA A 37 3.70 14.79 3.23
N ARG A 38 4.27 14.39 4.37
CA ARG A 38 3.49 13.95 5.53
C ARG A 38 2.44 14.97 6.03
N PRO A 39 2.77 16.26 6.26
CA PRO A 39 1.77 17.23 6.71
C PRO A 39 0.62 17.41 5.72
N LEU A 40 0.84 17.22 4.42
CA LEU A 40 -0.22 17.31 3.41
C LEU A 40 -1.19 16.13 3.52
N LEU A 41 -0.67 14.92 3.74
CA LEU A 41 -1.47 13.71 3.92
C LEU A 41 -2.24 13.74 5.24
N ASP A 42 -1.58 14.16 6.33
CA ASP A 42 -2.21 14.35 7.64
C ASP A 42 -3.43 15.28 7.54
N ARG A 43 -3.31 16.40 6.82
CA ARG A 43 -4.43 17.32 6.59
C ARG A 43 -5.58 16.70 5.82
N VAL A 44 -5.31 15.82 4.85
CA VAL A 44 -6.38 15.12 4.13
C VAL A 44 -7.11 14.14 5.06
N ILE A 45 -6.37 13.42 5.91
CA ILE A 45 -6.94 12.47 6.88
C ILE A 45 -7.69 13.19 8.02
N GLU A 46 -7.25 14.37 8.43
CA GLU A 46 -7.97 15.22 9.38
C GLU A 46 -9.32 15.67 8.83
N GLU A 47 -9.39 16.01 7.54
CA GLU A 47 -10.61 16.42 6.85
C GLU A 47 -11.54 15.22 6.56
N ASP A 48 -10.98 14.07 6.18
CA ASP A 48 -11.69 12.82 5.95
C ASP A 48 -10.85 11.61 6.38
N ARG A 49 -11.17 11.06 7.56
CA ARG A 49 -10.47 9.90 8.13
C ARG A 49 -10.63 8.62 7.32
N LEU A 50 -11.61 8.56 6.41
CA LEU A 50 -11.89 7.42 5.56
C LEU A 50 -11.29 7.57 4.16
N ASP A 51 -10.51 8.63 3.91
CA ASP A 51 -9.80 8.80 2.64
C ASP A 51 -8.71 7.75 2.48
N VAL A 52 -9.09 6.62 1.86
CA VAL A 52 -8.19 5.48 1.67
C VAL A 52 -6.96 5.82 0.83
N VAL A 53 -7.02 6.83 -0.03
CA VAL A 53 -5.86 7.25 -0.84
C VAL A 53 -4.83 7.90 0.06
N ALA A 54 -5.26 8.84 0.91
CA ALA A 54 -4.35 9.48 1.86
C ALA A 54 -3.82 8.49 2.89
N VAL A 55 -4.67 7.58 3.39
CA VAL A 55 -4.28 6.52 4.32
C VAL A 55 -3.24 5.58 3.70
N ALA A 56 -3.44 5.13 2.45
CA ALA A 56 -2.49 4.27 1.76
C ALA A 56 -1.14 4.98 1.55
N ALA A 57 -1.18 6.22 1.05
CA ALA A 57 0.03 7.01 0.80
C ALA A 57 0.81 7.30 2.09
N LEU A 58 0.12 7.65 3.18
CA LEU A 58 0.77 7.89 4.46
C LEU A 58 1.37 6.60 5.04
N ALA A 59 0.66 5.47 4.91
CA ALA A 59 1.17 4.18 5.39
C ALA A 59 2.41 3.71 4.62
N GLU A 60 2.44 3.91 3.30
CA GLU A 60 3.62 3.66 2.47
C GLU A 60 4.80 4.51 2.91
N LEU A 61 4.60 5.83 3.02
CA LEU A 61 5.61 6.79 3.46
C LEU A 61 6.20 6.42 4.83
N MET A 62 5.36 5.97 5.76
CA MET A 62 5.79 5.56 7.10
C MET A 62 6.55 4.22 7.13
N LEU A 63 6.37 3.37 6.11
CA LEU A 63 7.09 2.10 5.97
C LEU A 63 8.45 2.26 5.28
N ASP A 64 8.74 3.41 4.68
CA ASP A 64 10.00 3.68 3.97
C ASP A 64 11.20 3.87 4.93
N ALA A 65 10.94 4.09 6.23
CA ALA A 65 11.98 4.16 7.24
C ALA A 65 12.63 2.78 7.47
N ASP A 66 13.96 2.73 7.54
CA ASP A 66 14.72 1.52 7.87
C ASP A 66 15.63 1.73 9.10
N PRO A 67 15.34 1.10 10.26
CA PRO A 67 14.18 0.26 10.54
C PRO A 67 12.89 1.08 10.73
N VAL A 68 11.74 0.47 10.42
CA VAL A 68 10.42 1.08 10.66
C VAL A 68 10.19 1.25 12.17
N PRO A 69 9.91 2.48 12.66
CA PRO A 69 9.59 2.71 14.06
C PRO A 69 8.33 1.97 14.52
N ARG A 70 8.35 1.46 15.75
CA ARG A 70 7.23 0.69 16.31
C ARG A 70 5.94 1.50 16.40
N ASP A 71 6.04 2.76 16.81
CA ASP A 71 4.92 3.71 16.91
C ASP A 71 4.32 4.04 15.54
N ALA A 72 5.17 4.15 14.50
CA ALA A 72 4.73 4.29 13.12
C ALA A 72 3.90 3.06 12.68
N ALA A 73 4.40 1.85 12.93
CA ALA A 73 3.67 0.62 12.63
C ALA A 73 2.32 0.54 13.37
N GLU A 74 2.27 0.91 14.66
CA GLU A 74 1.02 0.97 15.41
C GLU A 74 0.04 2.00 14.81
N GLN A 75 0.53 3.16 14.39
CA GLN A 75 -0.30 4.20 13.77
C GLN A 75 -0.90 3.70 12.44
N ILE A 76 -0.12 3.01 11.60
CA ILE A 76 -0.61 2.38 10.36
C ILE A 76 -1.75 1.42 10.67
N VAL A 77 -1.57 0.54 11.67
CA VAL A 77 -2.61 -0.43 12.06
C VAL A 77 -3.89 0.27 12.52
N ARG A 78 -3.78 1.36 13.28
CA ARG A 78 -4.93 2.16 13.73
C ARG A 78 -5.66 2.83 12.56
N MET A 79 -4.96 3.53 11.68
CA MET A 79 -5.61 4.25 10.58
C MET A 79 -6.22 3.31 9.53
N THR A 80 -5.70 2.09 9.41
CA THR A 80 -6.22 1.06 8.49
C THR A 80 -7.18 0.07 9.15
N ALA A 81 -7.66 0.35 10.38
CA ALA A 81 -8.44 -0.59 11.18
C ALA A 81 -9.71 -1.07 10.44
N VAL A 82 -10.43 -0.14 9.82
CA VAL A 82 -11.74 -0.35 9.18
C VAL A 82 -11.67 -0.57 7.65
N VAL A 83 -10.47 -0.65 7.08
CA VAL A 83 -10.29 -0.79 5.63
C VAL A 83 -10.78 -2.16 5.16
N GLU A 84 -11.68 -2.16 4.17
CA GLU A 84 -12.20 -3.33 3.46
C GLU A 84 -11.63 -3.43 2.05
N ASN A 85 -11.53 -4.64 1.47
CA ASN A 85 -10.96 -4.83 0.13
C ASN A 85 -11.99 -4.50 -0.97
N GLU A 86 -12.19 -3.21 -1.24
CA GLU A 86 -13.17 -2.74 -2.23
C GLU A 86 -12.52 -2.42 -3.58
N THR A 87 -11.51 -1.55 -3.56
CA THR A 87 -10.77 -1.06 -4.74
C THR A 87 -9.28 -1.45 -4.67
N PRO A 88 -8.49 -1.22 -5.75
CA PRO A 88 -7.04 -1.47 -5.71
C PRO A 88 -6.32 -0.71 -4.59
N VAL A 89 -6.69 0.55 -4.34
CA VAL A 89 -6.08 1.36 -3.25
C VAL A 89 -6.37 0.76 -1.88
N HIS A 90 -7.56 0.21 -1.67
CA HIS A 90 -7.86 -0.50 -0.43
C HIS A 90 -7.00 -1.76 -0.25
N ALA A 91 -6.73 -2.51 -1.33
CA ALA A 91 -5.85 -3.66 -1.27
C ALA A 91 -4.40 -3.26 -0.94
N ALA A 92 -3.92 -2.12 -1.47
CA ALA A 92 -2.63 -1.54 -1.09
C ALA A 92 -2.59 -1.12 0.39
N ALA A 93 -3.63 -0.45 0.89
CA ALA A 93 -3.72 -0.10 2.31
C ALA A 93 -3.68 -1.34 3.23
N LEU A 94 -4.33 -2.45 2.83
CA LEU A 94 -4.26 -3.72 3.56
C LEU A 94 -2.88 -4.38 3.47
N LEU A 95 -2.18 -4.27 2.34
CA LEU A 95 -0.78 -4.70 2.21
C LEU A 95 0.10 -3.95 3.23
N TYR A 96 0.00 -2.62 3.29
CA TYR A 96 0.77 -1.80 4.23
C TYR A 96 0.41 -2.09 5.69
N LYS A 97 -0.87 -2.30 6.00
CA LYS A 97 -1.31 -2.80 7.32
C LYS A 97 -0.62 -4.11 7.69
N ALA A 98 -0.51 -5.04 6.77
CA ALA A 98 0.14 -6.32 7.03
C ALA A 98 1.65 -6.19 7.25
N ARG A 99 2.33 -5.32 6.50
CA ARG A 99 3.74 -5.00 6.74
C ARG A 99 3.95 -4.40 8.14
N ALA A 100 3.12 -3.44 8.53
CA ALA A 100 3.13 -2.88 9.87
C ALA A 100 2.88 -3.94 10.96
N LEU A 101 1.91 -4.84 10.77
CA LEU A 101 1.69 -5.96 11.68
C LEU A 101 2.92 -6.88 11.82
N ARG A 102 3.69 -7.10 10.74
CA ARG A 102 4.95 -7.86 10.79
C ARG A 102 6.02 -7.14 11.60
N VAL A 103 6.15 -5.82 11.46
CA VAL A 103 7.06 -4.99 12.29
C VAL A 103 6.72 -5.16 13.78
N LEU A 104 5.43 -5.29 14.11
CA LEU A 104 4.96 -5.53 15.47
C LEU A 104 5.08 -7.00 15.93
N GLY A 105 5.62 -7.90 15.12
CA GLY A 105 5.71 -9.34 15.41
C GLY A 105 4.38 -10.10 15.30
N LEU A 106 3.32 -9.47 14.81
CA LEU A 106 1.97 -10.04 14.70
C LEU A 106 1.79 -10.79 13.37
N HIS A 107 2.63 -11.79 13.12
CA HIS A 107 2.72 -12.47 11.81
C HIS A 107 1.43 -13.18 11.39
N ASP A 108 0.71 -13.84 12.30
CA ASP A 108 -0.59 -14.45 11.99
C ASP A 108 -1.63 -13.43 11.54
N ALA A 109 -1.67 -12.26 12.20
CA ALA A 109 -2.56 -11.17 11.84
C ALA A 109 -2.19 -10.58 10.48
N ALA A 110 -0.89 -10.47 10.18
CA ALA A 110 -0.40 -10.04 8.88
C ALA A 110 -0.87 -10.99 7.76
N VAL A 111 -0.71 -12.31 7.93
CA VAL A 111 -1.18 -13.32 6.97
C VAL A 111 -2.69 -13.25 6.75
N LYS A 112 -3.48 -13.10 7.82
CA LYS A 112 -4.95 -12.92 7.72
C LYS A 112 -5.30 -11.66 6.92
N THR A 113 -4.59 -10.56 7.16
CA THR A 113 -4.78 -9.29 6.45
C THR A 113 -4.44 -9.41 4.96
N LEU A 114 -3.33 -10.06 4.62
CA LEU A 114 -2.92 -10.33 3.23
C LEU A 114 -3.89 -11.28 2.52
N THR A 115 -4.43 -12.25 3.22
CA THR A 115 -5.50 -13.13 2.70
C THR A 115 -6.74 -12.31 2.33
N LYS A 116 -7.15 -11.36 3.18
CA LYS A 116 -8.22 -10.41 2.88
C LYS A 116 -7.89 -9.52 1.69
N ALA A 117 -6.66 -9.00 1.60
CA ALA A 117 -6.18 -8.15 0.50
C ALA A 117 -6.19 -8.90 -0.85
N TYR A 118 -5.85 -10.19 -0.85
CA TYR A 118 -5.79 -11.02 -2.05
C TYR A 118 -7.15 -11.57 -2.52
N ARG A 119 -8.19 -11.52 -1.67
CA ARG A 119 -9.49 -12.16 -1.93
C ARG A 119 -10.16 -11.68 -3.23
N ARG A 120 -10.02 -10.40 -3.57
CA ARG A 120 -10.55 -9.82 -4.82
C ARG A 120 -9.41 -9.55 -5.79
N LYS A 121 -9.52 -10.10 -7.01
CA LYS A 121 -8.48 -10.00 -8.06
C LYS A 121 -8.88 -9.17 -9.27
N LYS A 122 -10.18 -9.06 -9.57
CA LYS A 122 -10.71 -8.31 -10.71
C LYS A 122 -10.21 -6.85 -10.68
N ASP A 123 -9.67 -6.32 -11.77
CA ASP A 123 -9.21 -4.93 -11.87
C ASP A 123 -8.06 -4.54 -10.90
N ARG A 124 -7.40 -5.52 -10.25
CA ARG A 124 -6.22 -5.26 -9.40
C ARG A 124 -4.96 -5.29 -10.28
N PRO A 125 -4.03 -4.34 -10.10
CA PRO A 125 -2.73 -4.41 -10.76
C PRO A 125 -2.03 -5.74 -10.47
N ALA A 126 -1.45 -6.36 -11.50
CA ALA A 126 -0.77 -7.64 -11.36
C ALA A 126 0.40 -7.57 -10.36
N GLU A 127 1.15 -6.46 -10.38
CA GLU A 127 2.22 -6.23 -9.41
C GLU A 127 1.74 -6.17 -7.96
N LEU A 128 0.61 -5.51 -7.71
CA LEU A 128 0.04 -5.46 -6.36
C LEU A 128 -0.34 -6.86 -5.89
N LEU A 129 -0.93 -7.69 -6.76
CA LEU A 129 -1.29 -9.06 -6.44
C LEU A 129 -0.04 -9.92 -6.14
N ARG A 130 1.01 -9.80 -6.95
CA ARG A 130 2.29 -10.48 -6.70
C ARG A 130 2.92 -10.05 -5.39
N GLN A 131 2.95 -8.75 -5.11
CA GLN A 131 3.48 -8.22 -3.86
C GLN A 131 2.71 -8.73 -2.63
N ILE A 132 1.38 -8.78 -2.69
CA ILE A 132 0.56 -9.36 -1.61
C ILE A 132 0.89 -10.84 -1.39
N ARG A 133 1.10 -11.60 -2.47
CA ARG A 133 1.49 -13.02 -2.36
C ARG A 133 2.89 -13.17 -1.78
N TYR A 134 3.84 -12.33 -2.19
CA TYR A 134 5.20 -12.33 -1.67
C TYR A 134 5.21 -12.06 -0.16
N ASP A 135 4.54 -10.98 0.26
CA ASP A 135 4.42 -10.64 1.68
C ASP A 135 3.70 -11.74 2.48
N ARG A 136 2.76 -12.46 1.85
CA ARG A 136 2.08 -13.61 2.48
C ARG A 136 3.01 -14.80 2.62
N ALA A 137 3.90 -15.04 1.65
CA ALA A 137 4.94 -16.04 1.75
C ALA A 137 5.86 -15.75 2.94
N LEU A 138 6.35 -14.51 3.06
CA LEU A 138 7.18 -14.07 4.20
C LEU A 138 6.46 -14.24 5.54
N GLY A 139 5.16 -13.91 5.58
CA GLY A 139 4.32 -14.14 6.75
C GLY A 139 4.22 -15.62 7.12
N TYR A 140 4.00 -16.51 6.13
CA TYR A 140 3.97 -17.96 6.34
C TYR A 140 5.31 -18.52 6.82
N GLU A 141 6.44 -18.05 6.28
CA GLU A 141 7.77 -18.43 6.75
C GLU A 141 7.96 -18.09 8.22
N ALA A 142 7.61 -16.86 8.62
CA ALA A 142 7.75 -16.38 9.98
C ALA A 142 6.96 -17.20 11.02
N ILE A 143 5.83 -17.78 10.62
CA ILE A 143 5.02 -18.67 11.47
C ILE A 143 5.29 -20.17 11.23
N GLY A 144 6.37 -20.52 10.54
CA GLY A 144 6.80 -21.90 10.32
C GLY A 144 6.01 -22.70 9.27
N GLN A 145 5.10 -22.06 8.52
CA GLN A 145 4.27 -22.69 7.48
C GLN A 145 5.00 -22.79 6.13
N LYS A 146 6.17 -23.45 6.12
CA LYS A 146 7.09 -23.53 4.97
C LYS A 146 6.44 -24.00 3.67
N ARG A 147 5.55 -24.99 3.74
CA ARG A 147 4.84 -25.50 2.55
C ARG A 147 3.99 -24.41 1.89
N ARG A 148 3.25 -23.62 2.67
CA ARG A 148 2.41 -22.54 2.14
C ARG A 148 3.25 -21.39 1.61
N ALA A 149 4.32 -21.03 2.32
CA ALA A 149 5.27 -20.05 1.82
C ALA A 149 5.81 -20.44 0.44
N ARG A 150 6.29 -21.68 0.30
CA ARG A 150 6.81 -22.19 -0.97
C ARG A 150 5.77 -22.15 -2.10
N GLN A 151 4.53 -22.54 -1.82
CA GLN A 151 3.44 -22.48 -2.81
C GLN A 151 3.18 -21.05 -3.31
N GLU A 152 3.24 -20.05 -2.43
CA GLU A 152 3.13 -18.65 -2.86
C GLU A 152 4.27 -18.26 -3.80
N LEU A 153 5.51 -18.56 -3.41
CA LEU A 153 6.71 -18.23 -4.18
C LEU A 153 6.74 -18.94 -5.54
N GLU A 154 6.43 -20.23 -5.60
CA GLU A 154 6.41 -21.01 -6.85
C GLU A 154 5.44 -20.41 -7.87
N ALA A 155 4.23 -20.04 -7.43
CA ALA A 155 3.28 -19.44 -8.35
C ALA A 155 3.54 -17.94 -8.61
N ILE A 156 4.39 -17.24 -7.84
CA ILE A 156 4.92 -15.94 -8.29
C ILE A 156 5.95 -16.18 -9.39
N TYR A 157 6.90 -17.09 -9.17
CA TYR A 157 7.95 -17.43 -10.13
C TYR A 157 7.39 -17.89 -11.48
N ALA A 158 6.31 -18.67 -11.48
CA ALA A 158 5.64 -19.11 -12.70
C ALA A 158 5.06 -17.95 -13.54
N GLU A 159 4.70 -16.83 -12.89
CA GLU A 159 4.10 -15.65 -13.55
C GLU A 159 5.14 -14.56 -13.85
N ALA A 160 6.12 -14.38 -12.97
CA ALA A 160 7.18 -13.38 -13.00
C ALA A 160 8.49 -13.98 -12.45
N PRO A 161 9.26 -14.71 -13.27
CA PRO A 161 10.52 -15.35 -12.84
C PRO A 161 11.58 -14.36 -12.36
N ASP A 162 11.47 -13.11 -12.80
CA ASP A 162 12.32 -11.96 -12.47
C ASP A 162 11.88 -11.21 -11.21
N PHE A 163 10.79 -11.63 -10.55
CA PHE A 163 10.34 -10.99 -9.31
C PHE A 163 11.46 -11.06 -8.26
N PRO A 164 11.86 -9.92 -7.66
CA PRO A 164 13.00 -9.86 -6.75
C PRO A 164 12.95 -10.90 -5.62
N ASP A 165 14.11 -11.48 -5.31
CA ASP A 165 14.36 -12.47 -4.26
C ASP A 165 13.65 -13.84 -4.41
N VAL A 166 12.65 -14.00 -5.29
CA VAL A 166 11.83 -15.22 -5.35
C VAL A 166 12.65 -16.44 -5.77
N ALA A 167 13.44 -16.35 -6.84
CA ALA A 167 14.28 -17.45 -7.31
C ALA A 167 15.28 -17.91 -6.23
N GLY A 168 15.95 -16.95 -5.57
CA GLY A 168 16.89 -17.23 -4.48
C GLY A 168 16.21 -17.93 -3.29
N ARG A 169 15.00 -17.51 -2.92
CA ARG A 169 14.21 -18.17 -1.85
C ARG A 169 13.75 -19.57 -2.23
N LEU A 170 13.48 -19.82 -3.50
CA LEU A 170 13.11 -21.14 -4.03
C LEU A 170 14.32 -22.06 -4.22
N ARG A 171 15.54 -21.50 -4.23
CA ARG A 171 16.82 -22.16 -4.54
C ARG A 171 16.87 -22.69 -5.98
N LEU A 172 16.44 -21.84 -6.92
CA LEU A 172 16.50 -22.07 -8.37
C LEU A 172 17.69 -21.35 -8.99
#